data_AF-A0A6L7TGX9-F1
#
_entry.id   AF-A0A6L7TGX9-F1
#
_cell.length_a   1.000
_cell.length_b   1.000
_cell.length_c   1.000
_cell.angle_alpha   90.00
_cell.angle_beta   90.00
_cell.angle_gamma   90.00
#
_symmetry.space_group_name_H-M   'P 1'
#
loop_
_entity.id
_entity.type
_entity.pdbx_description
1 polymer ?
#
loop_
_entity_poly.entity_id
_entity_poly.type
_entity_poly.pdbx_seq_one_letter_code
_entity_poly.pdbx_strand_id
1 'polypeptide(L)'
;MTSFRSYLVDALIQWLLDNECVPHIVLQCDQPDVKVPQEFVRDNRLVLNVAPSAVHNYSLTNSSIAFDTRFSGVSHHISAPIGAIVGVCARGSSVGMMFEPEVASATDLPDVHTQARAKFQFVE
;
A
#
# COMPACT_ATOMS: atom_id res chain seq x y z
N MET A 1 13.38 9.65 -9.57
CA MET A 1 12.35 8.87 -10.29
C MET A 1 11.18 8.64 -9.34
N THR A 2 9.95 8.50 -9.84
CA THR A 2 8.75 8.26 -9.03
C THR A 2 8.71 6.79 -8.58
N SER A 3 8.14 6.50 -7.40
CA SER A 3 8.04 5.12 -6.91
C SER A 3 7.00 4.34 -7.73
N PHE A 4 7.37 3.22 -8.35
CA PHE A 4 6.41 2.36 -9.04
C PHE A 4 5.32 1.83 -8.10
N ARG A 5 5.68 1.62 -6.81
CA ARG A 5 4.74 1.10 -5.81
C ARG A 5 3.57 2.06 -5.56
N SER A 6 3.76 3.37 -5.60
CA SER A 6 2.65 4.31 -5.36
C SER A 6 1.54 4.18 -6.41
N TYR A 7 1.92 3.96 -7.67
CA TYR A 7 0.96 3.73 -8.76
C TYR A 7 0.23 2.40 -8.62
N LEU A 8 0.93 1.32 -8.22
CA LEU A 8 0.29 0.03 -7.95
C LEU A 8 -0.68 0.11 -6.77
N VAL A 9 -0.29 0.78 -5.69
CA VAL A 9 -1.16 1.00 -4.53
C VAL A 9 -2.43 1.74 -4.93
N ASP A 10 -2.29 2.84 -5.68
CA ASP A 10 -3.43 3.63 -6.14
C ASP A 10 -4.36 2.81 -7.04
N ALA A 11 -3.80 2.13 -8.05
CA ALA A 11 -4.57 1.30 -8.98
C ALA A 11 -5.32 0.16 -8.28
N LEU A 12 -4.70 -0.51 -7.30
CA LEU A 12 -5.34 -1.57 -6.53
C LEU A 12 -6.45 -1.04 -5.63
N ILE A 13 -6.25 0.12 -4.99
CA ILE A 13 -7.30 0.76 -4.19
C ILE A 13 -8.49 1.11 -5.08
N GLN A 14 -8.27 1.74 -6.24
CA GLN A 14 -9.34 2.09 -7.18
C GLN A 14 -10.06 0.84 -7.69
N TRP A 15 -9.32 -0.19 -8.12
CA TRP A 15 -9.93 -1.43 -8.59
C TRP A 15 -10.79 -2.11 -7.51
N LEU A 16 -10.35 -2.11 -6.25
CA LEU A 16 -11.16 -2.63 -5.14
C LEU A 16 -12.44 -1.82 -4.95
N LEU A 17 -12.37 -0.49 -5.02
CA LEU A 17 -13.53 0.38 -4.89
C LEU A 17 -14.53 0.17 -6.04
N ASP A 18 -14.04 0.04 -7.27
CA ASP A 18 -14.86 -0.23 -8.46
C ASP A 18 -15.61 -1.57 -8.36
N ASN A 19 -15.08 -2.52 -7.60
CA ASN A 19 -15.68 -3.83 -7.33
C ASN A 19 -16.43 -3.88 -5.99
N GLU A 20 -16.84 -2.73 -5.45
CA GLU A 20 -17.61 -2.60 -4.20
C GLU A 20 -16.93 -3.25 -2.98
N CYS A 21 -15.61 -3.44 -3.03
CA CYS A 21 -14.83 -3.98 -1.93
C CYS A 21 -14.36 -2.86 -0.98
N VAL A 22 -14.06 -3.23 0.28
CA VAL A 22 -13.50 -2.29 1.26
C VAL A 22 -11.98 -2.40 1.26
N PRO A 23 -11.24 -1.43 0.67
CA PRO A 23 -9.79 -1.49 0.56
C PRO A 23 -9.12 -1.34 1.93
N HIS A 24 -8.16 -2.21 2.19
CA HIS A 24 -7.28 -2.17 3.34
C HIS A 24 -5.83 -2.13 2.86
N ILE A 25 -5.00 -1.35 3.54
CA ILE A 25 -3.54 -1.40 3.39
C ILE A 25 -2.92 -2.15 4.56
N VAL A 26 -1.80 -2.80 4.32
CA VAL A 26 -0.96 -3.41 5.34
C VAL A 26 0.33 -2.59 5.44
N LEU A 27 0.55 -1.97 6.58
CA LEU A 27 1.77 -1.21 6.87
C LEU A 27 2.75 -2.04 7.67
N GLN A 28 4.03 -1.93 7.34
CA GLN A 28 5.15 -2.39 8.15
C GLN A 28 5.61 -1.23 9.05
N CYS A 29 5.40 -1.36 10.36
CA CYS A 29 5.46 -0.26 11.32
C CYS A 29 6.83 -0.02 11.97
N ASP A 30 7.78 -0.92 11.77
CA ASP A 30 9.17 -0.79 12.23
C ASP A 30 10.09 -0.05 11.25
N GLN A 31 9.56 0.37 10.09
CA GLN A 31 10.29 1.17 9.11
C GLN A 31 10.47 2.63 9.57
N PRO A 32 11.57 3.31 9.17
CA PRO A 32 11.75 4.72 9.42
C PRO A 32 10.58 5.57 8.93
N ASP A 33 10.32 6.68 9.63
CA ASP A 33 9.31 7.68 9.29
C ASP A 33 7.84 7.19 9.26
N VAL A 34 7.57 5.96 9.73
CA VAL A 34 6.20 5.48 9.95
C VAL A 34 5.64 6.05 11.26
N LYS A 35 4.54 6.80 11.15
CA LYS A 35 3.82 7.43 12.27
C LYS A 35 2.42 6.83 12.35
N VAL A 36 2.24 5.95 13.34
CA VAL A 36 0.98 5.25 13.64
C VAL A 36 0.78 5.14 15.15
N PRO A 37 -0.46 5.00 15.65
CA PRO A 37 -0.71 4.68 17.05
C PRO A 37 -0.22 3.26 17.39
N GLN A 38 0.91 3.18 18.09
CA GLN A 38 1.65 1.93 18.34
C GLN A 38 0.85 0.88 19.13
N GLU A 39 -0.14 1.30 19.92
CA GLU A 39 -1.01 0.40 20.69
C GLU A 39 -1.85 -0.56 19.82
N PHE A 40 -2.10 -0.21 18.55
CA PHE A 40 -2.84 -1.04 17.60
C PHE A 40 -1.93 -1.91 16.72
N VAL A 41 -0.60 -1.75 16.80
CA VAL A 41 0.36 -2.52 16.02
C VAL A 41 0.46 -3.96 16.55
N ARG A 42 0.51 -4.94 15.64
CA ARG A 42 0.66 -6.37 15.93
C ARG A 42 1.68 -6.97 14.98
N ASP A 43 2.68 -7.68 15.50
CA ASP A 43 3.76 -8.29 14.72
C ASP A 43 4.44 -7.30 13.75
N ASN A 44 4.71 -6.09 14.25
CA ASN A 44 5.23 -4.95 13.48
C ASN A 44 4.37 -4.56 12.28
N ARG A 45 3.10 -4.94 12.25
CA ARG A 45 2.17 -4.63 11.18
C ARG A 45 0.93 -3.92 11.70
N LEU A 46 0.35 -3.11 10.83
CA LEU A 46 -0.93 -2.46 11.06
C LEU A 46 -1.77 -2.53 9.78
N VAL A 47 -2.98 -3.08 9.90
CA VAL A 47 -3.93 -3.17 8.79
C VAL A 47 -4.94 -2.04 8.94
N LEU A 48 -5.07 -1.21 7.92
CA LEU A 48 -5.89 0.00 7.96
C LEU A 48 -6.90 0.01 6.82
N ASN A 49 -8.16 0.28 7.16
CA ASN A 49 -9.19 0.57 6.17
C ASN A 49 -8.91 1.96 5.54
N VAL A 50 -8.80 2.01 4.22
CA VAL A 50 -8.57 3.23 3.45
C VAL A 50 -9.74 3.57 2.52
N ALA A 51 -10.90 2.94 2.71
CA ALA A 51 -12.11 3.33 2.00
C ALA A 51 -12.42 4.82 2.26
N PRO A 52 -12.94 5.58 1.28
CA PRO A 52 -13.23 7.00 1.44
C PRO A 52 -14.10 7.35 2.67
N SER A 53 -14.95 6.43 3.12
CA SER A 53 -15.80 6.60 4.31
C SER A 53 -15.07 6.40 5.65
N ALA A 54 -13.88 5.78 5.65
CA ALA A 54 -13.12 5.42 6.85
C ALA A 54 -11.96 6.39 7.15
N VAL A 55 -11.66 7.30 6.23
CA VAL A 55 -10.51 8.20 6.31
C VAL A 55 -10.89 9.63 5.97
N HIS A 56 -10.13 10.59 6.51
CA HIS A 56 -10.22 12.01 6.18
C HIS A 56 -8.84 12.54 5.80
N ASN A 57 -8.79 13.66 5.09
CA ASN A 57 -7.53 14.28 4.66
C ASN A 57 -6.58 13.29 3.96
N TYR A 58 -7.15 12.38 3.17
CA TYR A 58 -6.40 11.34 2.48
C TYR A 58 -5.49 11.94 1.42
N SER A 59 -4.20 11.62 1.52
CA SER A 59 -3.17 12.02 0.57
C SER A 59 -2.33 10.81 0.24
N LEU A 60 -2.32 10.42 -1.04
CA LEU A 60 -1.39 9.44 -1.59
C LEU A 60 -0.50 10.17 -2.59
N THR A 61 0.80 10.18 -2.29
CA THR A 61 1.83 10.80 -3.13
C THR A 61 2.80 9.74 -3.61
N ASN A 62 3.75 10.12 -4.47
CA ASN A 62 4.78 9.21 -4.93
C ASN A 62 5.77 8.75 -3.84
N SER A 63 5.80 9.43 -2.69
CA SER A 63 6.75 9.16 -1.60
C SER A 63 6.09 8.73 -0.30
N SER A 64 4.85 9.13 -0.04
CA SER A 64 4.15 8.81 1.20
C SER A 64 2.63 8.69 1.04
N ILE A 65 2.04 8.03 2.03
CA ILE A 65 0.60 8.04 2.31
C ILE A 65 0.37 8.76 3.64
N ALA A 66 -0.67 9.58 3.72
CA ALA A 66 -1.11 10.21 4.95
C ALA A 66 -2.64 10.37 4.98
N PHE A 67 -3.24 10.17 6.15
CA PHE A 67 -4.68 10.35 6.37
C PHE A 67 -5.01 10.36 7.87
N ASP A 68 -6.20 10.85 8.20
CA ASP A 68 -6.76 10.74 9.54
C ASP A 68 -7.79 9.60 9.57
N THR A 69 -7.75 8.75 10.60
CA THR A 69 -8.72 7.67 10.81
C THR A 69 -9.06 7.53 12.28
N ARG A 70 -10.12 6.76 12.60
CA ARG A 70 -10.58 6.57 13.97
C ARG A 70 -10.38 5.14 14.47
N PHE A 71 -9.82 5.03 15.67
CA PHE A 71 -9.74 3.80 16.43
C PHE A 71 -10.62 3.95 17.67
N SER A 72 -11.62 3.07 17.84
CA SER A 72 -12.55 3.15 18.98
C SER A 72 -13.18 4.54 19.19
N GLY A 73 -13.42 5.27 18.09
CA GLY A 73 -13.98 6.62 18.09
C GLY A 73 -12.97 7.77 18.26
N VAL A 74 -11.72 7.48 18.63
CA VAL A 74 -10.65 8.48 18.79
C VAL A 74 -9.94 8.67 17.45
N SER A 75 -9.72 9.93 17.05
CA SER A 75 -9.05 10.26 15.80
C SER A 75 -7.53 10.19 15.94
N HIS A 76 -6.88 9.54 14.98
CA HIS A 76 -5.43 9.43 14.88
C HIS A 76 -4.96 9.81 13.48
N HIS A 77 -3.83 10.52 13.42
CA HIS A 77 -3.13 10.81 12.18
C HIS A 77 -2.21 9.65 11.82
N ILE A 78 -2.30 9.17 10.59
CA ILE A 78 -1.47 8.12 10.01
C ILE A 78 -0.59 8.76 8.94
N SER A 79 0.71 8.49 8.98
CA SER A 79 1.64 8.87 7.91
C SER A 79 2.71 7.80 7.75
N ALA A 80 3.01 7.39 6.53
CA ALA A 80 4.03 6.39 6.24
C ALA A 80 4.66 6.62 4.85
N PRO A 81 5.95 6.31 4.66
CA PRO A 81 6.53 6.21 3.33
C PRO A 81 5.82 5.14 2.50
N ILE A 82 5.78 5.30 1.17
CA ILE A 82 5.23 4.28 0.26
C ILE A 82 5.96 2.94 0.43
N GLY A 83 7.26 2.98 0.75
CA GLY A 83 8.09 1.84 1.14
C GLY A 83 7.51 0.94 2.23
N ALA A 84 6.76 1.53 3.17
CA ALA A 84 6.19 0.82 4.31
C ALA A 84 4.87 0.11 3.99
N ILE A 85 4.25 0.35 2.82
CA ILE A 85 3.06 -0.39 2.39
C ILE A 85 3.51 -1.74 1.85
N VAL A 86 3.24 -2.81 2.60
CA VAL A 86 3.62 -4.19 2.23
C VAL A 86 2.48 -4.97 1.60
N GLY A 87 1.28 -4.38 1.51
CA GLY A 87 0.19 -4.96 0.73
C GLY A 87 -1.07 -4.10 0.70
N VAL A 88 -1.93 -4.41 -0.26
CA VAL A 88 -3.29 -3.89 -0.40
C VAL A 88 -4.23 -5.08 -0.57
N CYS A 89 -5.30 -5.15 0.20
CA CYS A 89 -6.28 -6.24 0.14
C CYS A 89 -7.70 -5.76 0.39
N ALA A 90 -8.68 -6.57 -0.03
CA ALA A 90 -10.07 -6.41 0.39
C ALA A 90 -10.27 -6.93 1.81
N ARG A 91 -11.18 -6.29 2.56
CA ARG A 91 -11.56 -6.72 3.91
C ARG A 91 -11.96 -8.20 3.94
N GLY A 92 -11.29 -8.98 4.78
CA GLY A 92 -11.69 -10.36 5.08
C GLY A 92 -11.56 -11.33 3.91
N SER A 93 -10.80 -10.98 2.87
CA SER A 93 -10.54 -11.88 1.72
C SER A 93 -9.06 -11.99 1.43
N SER A 94 -8.69 -13.01 0.64
CA SER A 94 -7.36 -13.17 0.07
C SER A 94 -7.17 -12.39 -1.24
N VAL A 95 -8.14 -11.55 -1.62
CA VAL A 95 -8.08 -10.74 -2.84
C VAL A 95 -7.26 -9.50 -2.57
N GLY A 96 -6.18 -9.33 -3.34
CA GLY A 96 -5.24 -8.23 -3.18
C GLY A 96 -3.85 -8.58 -3.70
N MET A 97 -2.88 -7.78 -3.31
CA MET A 97 -1.47 -7.95 -3.64
C MET A 97 -0.62 -7.67 -2.40
N MET A 98 0.38 -8.51 -2.17
CA MET A 98 1.48 -8.21 -1.26
C MET A 98 2.67 -7.70 -2.09
N PHE A 99 3.36 -6.69 -1.58
CA PHE A 99 4.53 -6.14 -2.23
C PHE A 99 5.80 -6.77 -1.65
N GLU A 100 6.79 -6.99 -2.51
CA GLU A 100 8.13 -7.28 -2.05
C GLU A 100 8.70 -6.05 -1.34
N PRO A 101 9.58 -6.24 -0.34
CA PRO A 101 10.30 -5.13 0.29
C PRO A 101 10.99 -4.28 -0.78
N GLU A 102 10.96 -2.95 -0.65
CA GLU A 102 11.78 -2.11 -1.53
C GLU A 102 13.24 -2.39 -1.19
N VAL A 103 13.94 -3.10 -2.08
CA VAL A 103 15.40 -3.08 -2.06
C VAL A 103 15.80 -1.63 -2.26
N ALA A 104 16.66 -1.11 -1.38
CA ALA A 104 17.18 0.25 -1.44
C ALA A 104 18.13 0.42 -2.64
N SER A 105 17.63 0.19 -3.84
CA SER A 105 18.28 0.50 -5.10
C SER A 105 17.41 1.55 -5.75
N ALA A 106 17.86 2.79 -5.68
CA ALA A 106 17.34 3.89 -6.47
C ALA A 106 17.64 3.65 -7.96
N THR A 107 17.05 2.62 -8.56
CA THR A 107 16.87 2.31 -9.99
C THR A 107 16.25 0.90 -10.04
N ASP A 108 14.94 0.78 -9.80
CA ASP A 108 14.22 -0.47 -10.12
C ASP A 108 12.86 -0.08 -10.72
N LEU A 109 12.91 0.44 -11.95
CA LEU A 109 12.00 -0.15 -12.93
C LEU A 109 12.40 -1.62 -12.99
N PRO A 110 11.46 -2.59 -12.97
CA PRO A 110 11.84 -3.96 -13.26
C PRO A 110 12.66 -3.92 -14.54
N ASP A 111 13.89 -4.43 -14.47
CA ASP A 111 14.76 -4.54 -15.61
C ASP A 111 14.03 -5.49 -16.57
N VAL A 112 13.23 -4.95 -17.49
CA VAL A 112 12.41 -5.72 -18.46
C VAL A 112 13.31 -6.64 -19.29
N HIS A 113 14.63 -6.42 -19.26
CA HIS A 113 15.63 -7.25 -19.90
C HIS A 113 16.20 -8.42 -19.07
N THR A 114 16.14 -8.41 -17.72
CA THR A 114 16.91 -9.39 -16.94
C THR A 114 16.07 -10.51 -16.29
N GLN A 115 14.73 -10.39 -16.25
CA GLN A 115 13.87 -11.52 -15.84
C GLN A 115 12.65 -11.82 -16.72
N ALA A 116 12.46 -11.16 -17.87
CA ALA A 116 11.42 -11.53 -18.82
C ALA A 116 11.93 -12.52 -19.89
N ARG A 117 12.39 -13.71 -19.45
CA ARG A 117 12.32 -14.91 -20.31
C ARG A 117 11.06 -15.72 -19.99
N ALA A 118 9.99 -15.04 -19.58
CA ALA A 118 8.66 -15.52 -19.88
C ALA A 118 8.47 -15.30 -21.39
N LYS A 119 8.51 -16.40 -22.17
CA LYS A 119 8.16 -16.39 -23.59
C LYS A 119 6.70 -15.97 -23.73
N PHE A 120 6.42 -14.69 -23.76
CA PHE A 120 5.16 -14.19 -24.29
C PHE A 120 5.28 -14.25 -25.81
N GLN A 121 4.85 -15.39 -26.36
CA GLN A 121 4.67 -15.54 -27.79
C GLN A 121 3.39 -14.78 -28.14
N PHE A 122 3.54 -13.52 -28.58
CA PHE A 122 2.45 -12.80 -29.19
C PHE A 122 2.04 -13.56 -30.46
N VAL A 123 0.80 -14.01 -30.50
CA VAL A 123 0.17 -14.55 -31.70
C VAL A 123 -0.48 -13.35 -32.39
N GLU A 124 -0.07 -13.07 -33.63
CA GLU A 124 -0.77 -12.11 -34.52
C GLU A 124 -2.15 -12.65 -34.92
#